data_AF-A0A1W9M775-F1
#
_entry.id   AF-A0A1W9M775-F1
#
_cell.length_a   1.000
_cell.length_b   1.000
_cell.length_c   1.000
_cell.angle_alpha   90.00
_cell.angle_beta   90.00
_cell.angle_gamma   90.00
#
_symmetry.space_group_name_H-M   'P 1'
#
loop_
_entity.id
_entity.type
_entity.pdbx_description
1 polymer ?
#
loop_
_entity_poly.entity_id
_entity_poly.type
_entity_poly.pdbx_seq_one_letter_code
_entity_poly.pdbx_strand_id
1 'polypeptide(L)'
;MNNLIVECSEPGWVITLSEDLEHLLRHVTFERAQEIAAKLKDLCHDMGPAHETVWRGFRIEVPNECGSRPLSFSTREEADKTVLEELVNRADQKGIGKFDLWHTNLMDQGDPHPETREQYVSDLADSITSEGLTSSVEEDIIGRTDQLPDTMSNFRKKMMSEYAETIFDWRAKEPEIGHQWIENTAKKLRDMLEEINTRAEAVMEYELDRLDPGEMKFRERIRWIALSVRLGRNHEKWMKAGDDSCSYLFQKAALVHKLWNACHGFGKARSLMENRMKELIGQAKEIYTPEGVDALRKVRKQMLHDRRWPFSRDDNDNKEDENSQDD
;
A
#
# COMPACT_ATOMS: atom_id res chain seq x y z
N MET A 1 23.46 17.40 -5.73
CA MET A 1 22.73 18.35 -4.88
C MET A 1 21.43 17.69 -4.52
N ASN A 2 21.30 17.24 -3.27
CA ASN A 2 20.06 16.65 -2.77
C ASN A 2 19.08 17.80 -2.55
N ASN A 3 18.07 17.90 -3.39
CA ASN A 3 16.92 18.75 -3.08
C ASN A 3 16.23 18.10 -1.88
N LEU A 4 16.55 18.58 -0.69
CA LEU A 4 15.65 18.49 0.45
C LEU A 4 14.37 19.18 0.01
N ILE A 5 13.34 18.40 -0.30
CA ILE A 5 11.98 18.88 -0.28
C ILE A 5 11.73 19.20 1.19
N VAL A 6 11.80 20.48 1.54
CA VAL A 6 11.30 20.95 2.82
C VAL A 6 9.79 20.82 2.71
N GLU A 7 9.22 19.79 3.34
CA GLU A 7 7.77 19.71 3.51
C GLU A 7 7.36 20.91 4.36
N CYS A 8 6.82 21.94 3.70
CA CYS A 8 6.15 23.05 4.36
C CYS A 8 4.81 22.53 4.87
N SER A 9 4.82 21.85 6.02
CA SER A 9 3.60 21.47 6.71
C SER A 9 3.32 22.45 7.84
N GLU A 10 2.11 22.98 7.91
CA GLU A 10 1.67 23.86 8.99
C GLU A 10 0.75 23.10 9.95
N PRO A 11 0.81 23.38 11.27
CA PRO A 11 -0.10 22.79 12.23
C PRO A 11 -1.54 23.25 11.96
N GLY A 12 -2.50 22.35 12.17
CA GLY A 12 -3.92 22.67 12.03
C GLY A 12 -4.85 21.72 12.77
N TRP A 13 -6.10 22.16 12.93
CA TRP A 13 -7.17 21.35 13.50
C TRP A 13 -7.91 20.60 12.41
N VAL A 14 -8.34 19.38 12.75
CA VAL A 14 -9.06 18.50 11.85
C VAL A 14 -10.23 17.85 12.57
N ILE A 15 -11.39 17.93 11.96
CA ILE A 15 -12.61 17.23 12.35
C ILE A 15 -12.84 16.13 11.31
N THR A 16 -12.88 14.88 11.74
CA THR A 16 -13.11 13.76 10.83
C THR A 16 -14.29 12.95 11.25
N LEU A 17 -14.93 12.30 10.28
CA LEU A 17 -15.98 11.35 10.60
C LEU A 17 -15.37 10.19 11.42
N SER A 18 -16.04 9.79 12.51
CA SER A 18 -15.55 8.73 13.41
C SER A 18 -15.70 7.32 12.82
N GLU A 19 -16.54 7.18 11.79
CA GLU A 19 -16.78 5.93 11.07
C GLU A 19 -15.55 5.44 10.31
N ASP A 20 -15.44 4.11 10.17
CA ASP A 20 -14.31 3.49 9.48
C ASP A 20 -14.35 3.70 7.96
N LEU A 21 -13.20 3.43 7.32
CA LEU A 21 -13.07 3.52 5.86
C LEU A 21 -14.11 2.67 5.12
N GLU A 22 -14.48 1.50 5.65
CA GLU A 22 -15.49 0.65 5.04
C GLU A 22 -16.85 1.33 4.97
N HIS A 23 -17.28 1.97 6.07
CA HIS A 23 -18.53 2.71 6.11
C HIS A 23 -18.54 3.83 5.08
N LEU A 24 -17.44 4.59 4.96
CA LEU A 24 -17.31 5.65 3.97
C LEU A 24 -17.44 5.12 2.54
N LEU A 25 -16.72 4.05 2.22
CA LEU A 25 -16.76 3.41 0.90
C LEU A 25 -18.14 2.86 0.53
N ARG A 26 -18.95 2.43 1.52
CA ARG A 26 -20.29 1.89 1.28
C ARG A 26 -21.40 2.94 1.26
N HIS A 27 -21.25 4.04 1.99
CA HIS A 27 -22.40 4.87 2.35
C HIS A 27 -22.22 6.37 2.14
N VAL A 28 -20.98 6.87 2.00
CA VAL A 28 -20.72 8.31 1.94
C VAL A 28 -20.22 8.71 0.55
N THR A 29 -21.15 9.15 -0.30
CA THR A 29 -20.82 9.78 -1.59
C THR A 29 -20.24 11.17 -1.37
N PHE A 30 -19.67 11.73 -2.44
CA PHE A 30 -19.16 13.10 -2.40
C PHE A 30 -20.27 14.12 -2.09
N GLU A 31 -21.45 13.98 -2.67
CA GLU A 31 -22.60 14.86 -2.39
C GLU A 31 -23.01 14.75 -0.91
N ARG A 32 -22.96 13.53 -0.35
CA ARG A 32 -23.27 13.33 1.07
C ARG A 32 -22.24 13.99 1.98
N ALA A 33 -20.95 13.95 1.63
CA ALA A 33 -19.91 14.67 2.33
C ALA A 33 -20.16 16.20 2.30
N GLN A 34 -20.59 16.74 1.16
CA GLN A 34 -20.97 18.16 1.03
C GLN A 34 -22.21 18.51 1.87
N GLU A 35 -23.22 17.63 1.93
CA GLU A 35 -24.38 17.82 2.80
C GLU A 35 -24.00 17.84 4.29
N ILE A 36 -23.07 16.98 4.71
CA ILE A 36 -22.56 16.97 6.09
C ILE A 36 -21.84 18.30 6.38
N ALA A 37 -21.00 18.77 5.45
CA ALA A 37 -20.32 20.05 5.57
C ALA A 37 -21.31 21.23 5.72
N ALA A 38 -22.37 21.22 4.91
CA ALA A 38 -23.43 22.23 4.98
C ALA A 38 -24.19 22.18 6.32
N LYS A 39 -24.53 20.98 6.81
CA LYS A 39 -25.19 20.82 8.12
C LYS A 39 -24.31 21.28 9.29
N LEU A 40 -23.00 21.03 9.23
CA LEU A 40 -22.05 21.54 10.22
C LEU A 40 -21.97 23.07 10.17
N LYS A 41 -21.96 23.65 8.98
CA LYS A 41 -22.01 25.11 8.78
C LYS A 41 -23.28 25.72 9.39
N ASP A 42 -24.44 25.13 9.12
CA ASP A 42 -25.73 25.58 9.68
C ASP A 42 -25.75 25.42 11.21
N LEU A 43 -25.15 24.35 11.74
CA LEU A 43 -24.99 24.17 13.17
C LEU A 43 -24.11 25.25 13.80
N CYS A 44 -22.99 25.61 13.17
CA CYS A 44 -22.15 26.72 13.63
C CYS A 44 -22.92 28.05 13.68
N HIS A 45 -23.78 28.30 12.69
CA HIS A 45 -24.67 29.48 12.68
C HIS A 45 -25.61 29.48 13.89
N ASP A 46 -26.27 28.34 14.18
CA ASP A 46 -27.15 28.18 15.33
C ASP A 46 -26.43 28.36 16.68
N MET A 47 -25.15 27.95 16.76
CA MET A 47 -24.33 28.03 17.97
C MET A 47 -23.70 29.42 18.18
N GLY A 48 -23.77 30.30 17.18
CA GLY A 48 -23.44 31.72 17.29
C GLY A 48 -22.09 32.13 16.69
N PRO A 49 -21.74 33.43 16.78
CA PRO A 49 -20.68 34.04 15.98
C PRO A 49 -19.27 33.46 16.18
N ALA A 50 -18.96 32.94 17.36
CA ALA A 50 -17.67 32.30 17.64
C ALA A 50 -17.49 31.02 16.80
N HIS A 51 -18.50 30.16 16.77
CA HIS A 51 -18.51 28.91 16.00
C HIS A 51 -18.47 29.17 14.49
N GLU A 52 -19.23 30.16 14.02
CA GLU A 52 -19.14 30.58 12.61
C GLU A 52 -17.75 31.05 12.21
N THR A 53 -17.13 31.87 13.06
CA THR A 53 -15.80 32.44 12.76
C THR A 53 -14.77 31.33 12.66
N VAL A 54 -14.79 30.39 13.59
CA VAL A 54 -13.91 29.21 13.55
C VAL A 54 -14.18 28.35 12.31
N TRP A 55 -15.45 28.07 11.98
CA TRP A 55 -15.79 27.20 10.84
C TRP A 55 -15.44 27.81 9.48
N ARG A 56 -15.33 29.14 9.37
CA ARG A 56 -14.90 29.79 8.11
C ARG A 56 -13.51 29.36 7.66
N GLY A 57 -12.65 28.89 8.55
CA GLY A 57 -11.34 28.35 8.20
C GLY A 57 -11.39 26.89 7.74
N PHE A 58 -12.47 26.15 8.00
CA PHE A 58 -12.56 24.71 7.74
C PHE A 58 -12.95 24.40 6.30
N ARG A 59 -12.22 23.48 5.68
CA ARG A 59 -12.45 22.95 4.33
C ARG A 59 -12.43 21.43 4.37
N ILE A 60 -12.99 20.77 3.36
CA ILE A 60 -12.75 19.34 3.18
C ILE A 60 -11.30 19.20 2.72
N GLU A 61 -10.40 18.71 3.58
CA GLU A 61 -9.00 18.45 3.18
C GLU A 61 -8.47 17.20 3.88
N VAL A 62 -7.41 16.63 3.29
CA VAL A 62 -6.70 15.48 3.86
C VAL A 62 -5.41 15.94 4.55
N PRO A 63 -5.28 15.68 5.86
CA PRO A 63 -4.05 15.96 6.61
C PRO A 63 -2.88 15.07 6.18
N ASN A 64 -1.65 15.56 6.35
CA ASN A 64 -0.45 14.78 6.02
C ASN A 64 -0.31 13.52 6.89
N GLU A 65 -0.67 13.65 8.17
CA GLU A 65 -0.54 12.57 9.16
C GLU A 65 -1.83 11.75 9.29
N CYS A 66 -2.91 12.20 8.67
CA CYS A 66 -4.17 11.47 8.66
C CYS A 66 -4.27 10.63 7.41
N GLY A 67 -3.30 9.74 7.25
CA GLY A 67 -3.37 8.65 6.27
C GLY A 67 -4.54 7.69 6.52
N SER A 68 -5.54 8.08 7.32
CA SER A 68 -6.52 7.21 7.94
C SER A 68 -7.99 7.52 7.77
N ARG A 69 -8.40 8.75 7.41
CA ARG A 69 -9.83 9.07 7.32
C ARG A 69 -10.14 9.97 6.12
N PRO A 70 -10.79 9.43 5.07
CA PRO A 70 -11.04 10.18 3.84
C PRO A 70 -12.17 11.20 3.92
N LEU A 71 -12.91 11.27 5.04
CA LEU A 71 -13.78 12.42 5.31
C LEU A 71 -13.22 13.24 6.47
N SER A 72 -12.44 14.25 6.10
CA SER A 72 -11.75 15.15 7.00
C SER A 72 -12.06 16.60 6.64
N PHE A 73 -12.36 17.40 7.66
CA PHE A 73 -12.49 18.85 7.56
C PHE A 73 -11.35 19.49 8.32
N SER A 74 -10.56 20.34 7.71
CA SER A 74 -9.37 20.92 8.35
C SER A 74 -9.23 22.41 8.14
N THR A 75 -8.50 23.03 9.05
CA THR A 75 -8.08 24.43 8.95
C THR A 75 -6.65 24.61 9.44
N ARG A 76 -5.89 25.47 8.72
CA ARG A 76 -4.58 25.96 9.14
C ARG A 76 -4.68 27.18 10.06
N GLU A 77 -5.88 27.76 10.20
CA GLU A 77 -6.10 28.91 11.09
C GLU A 77 -6.10 28.46 12.55
N GLU A 78 -5.54 29.28 13.44
CA GLU A 78 -5.68 29.05 14.88
C GLU A 78 -7.16 29.08 15.27
N ALA A 79 -7.64 27.94 15.77
CA ALA A 79 -9.00 27.78 16.25
C ALA A 79 -9.01 27.36 17.71
N ASP A 80 -9.99 27.88 18.47
CA ASP A 80 -10.19 27.47 19.85
C ASP A 80 -10.75 26.03 19.89
N LYS A 81 -9.96 25.13 20.47
CA LYS A 81 -10.31 23.72 20.65
C LYS A 81 -11.66 23.56 21.35
N THR A 82 -11.98 24.40 22.33
CA THR A 82 -13.21 24.26 23.12
C THR A 82 -14.46 24.49 22.28
N VAL A 83 -14.40 25.46 21.36
CA VAL A 83 -15.45 25.75 20.37
C VAL A 83 -15.63 24.56 19.41
N LEU A 84 -14.53 23.95 18.97
CA LEU A 84 -14.55 22.77 18.10
C LEU A 84 -15.11 21.52 18.80
N GLU A 85 -14.73 21.31 20.06
CA GLU A 85 -15.26 20.21 20.90
C GLU A 85 -16.77 20.37 21.13
N GLU A 86 -17.24 21.59 21.39
CA GLU A 86 -18.68 21.86 21.52
C GLU A 86 -19.43 21.57 20.21
N LEU A 87 -18.88 22.01 19.06
CA LEU A 87 -19.43 21.75 17.73
C LEU A 87 -19.60 20.24 17.47
N VAL A 88 -18.52 19.46 17.66
CA VAL A 88 -18.53 18.02 17.40
C VAL A 88 -19.53 17.29 18.31
N ASN A 89 -19.56 17.63 19.60
CA ASN A 89 -20.52 17.06 20.53
C ASN A 89 -21.97 17.40 20.14
N ARG A 90 -22.22 18.62 19.68
CA ARG A 90 -23.55 19.06 19.26
C ARG A 90 -23.99 18.43 17.94
N ALA A 91 -23.05 18.17 17.03
CA ALA A 91 -23.31 17.49 15.76
C ALA A 91 -23.80 16.04 15.99
N ASP A 92 -23.19 15.32 16.94
CA ASP A 92 -23.63 13.98 17.35
C ASP A 92 -25.05 14.03 17.95
N GLN A 93 -25.31 14.95 18.89
CA GLN A 93 -26.64 15.12 19.49
C GLN A 93 -27.75 15.44 18.47
N LYS A 94 -27.42 16.17 17.39
CA LYS A 94 -28.36 16.48 16.31
C LYS A 94 -28.44 15.37 15.23
N GLY A 95 -27.66 14.29 15.36
CA GLY A 95 -27.62 13.19 14.39
C GLY A 95 -27.02 13.59 13.03
N ILE A 96 -26.14 14.58 13.00
CA ILE A 96 -25.42 14.99 11.78
C ILE A 96 -24.35 13.96 11.44
N GLY A 97 -23.64 13.47 12.46
CA GLY A 97 -22.57 12.48 12.38
C GLY A 97 -21.79 12.46 13.69
N LYS A 98 -21.00 11.41 13.89
CA LYS A 98 -20.04 11.35 14.99
C LYS A 98 -18.68 11.75 14.43
N PHE A 99 -17.99 12.64 15.13
CA PHE A 99 -16.70 13.14 14.65
C PHE A 99 -15.62 13.01 15.71
N ASP A 100 -14.39 12.85 15.24
CA ASP A 100 -13.19 12.93 16.06
C ASP A 100 -12.46 14.25 15.74
N LEU A 101 -11.96 14.89 16.78
CA LEU A 101 -11.19 16.13 16.70
C LEU A 101 -9.74 15.84 17.06
N TRP A 102 -8.81 16.25 16.21
CA TRP A 102 -7.38 16.17 16.49
C TRP A 102 -6.59 17.29 15.84
N HIS A 103 -5.33 17.38 16.25
CA HIS A 103 -4.36 18.35 15.76
C HIS A 103 -3.24 17.60 15.02
N THR A 104 -2.85 18.08 13.85
CA THR A 104 -1.92 17.39 12.94
C THR A 104 -1.22 18.41 12.05
N ASN A 105 -0.12 17.99 11.43
CA ASN A 105 0.50 18.75 10.35
C ASN A 105 -0.32 18.60 9.05
N LEU A 106 -0.71 19.72 8.45
CA LEU A 106 -1.44 19.81 7.18
C LEU A 106 -0.43 20.09 6.05
N MET A 107 -0.55 19.38 4.93
CA MET A 107 0.25 19.72 3.74
C MET A 107 -0.26 21.01 3.11
N ASP A 108 0.66 21.82 2.58
CA ASP A 108 0.31 22.97 1.74
C ASP A 108 -0.32 22.48 0.42
N GLN A 109 -1.64 22.64 0.30
CA GLN A 109 -2.37 22.38 -0.92
C GLN A 109 -2.50 23.70 -1.67
N GLY A 110 -1.66 23.88 -2.69
CA GLY A 110 -1.76 25.02 -3.59
C GLY A 110 -3.16 25.11 -4.21
N ASP A 111 -3.59 26.33 -4.53
CA ASP A 111 -4.87 26.58 -5.19
C ASP A 111 -4.98 25.89 -6.58
N PRO A 112 -6.20 25.47 -7.01
CA PRO A 112 -7.44 25.49 -6.25
C PRO A 112 -7.59 24.24 -5.38
N HIS A 113 -8.02 24.51 -4.14
CA HIS A 113 -8.26 23.57 -3.05
C HIS A 113 -9.26 22.44 -3.39
N PRO A 114 -9.21 21.29 -2.69
CA PRO A 114 -10.04 20.15 -3.02
C PRO A 114 -11.48 20.27 -2.51
N GLU A 115 -12.32 20.90 -3.32
CA GLU A 115 -13.78 20.76 -3.22
C GLU A 115 -14.33 19.91 -4.38
N THR A 116 -13.49 19.08 -4.99
CA THR A 116 -13.87 18.31 -6.17
C THR A 116 -14.05 16.85 -5.83
N ARG A 117 -14.98 16.22 -6.54
CA ARG A 117 -15.19 14.77 -6.49
C ARG A 117 -13.89 14.02 -6.79
N GLU A 118 -13.05 14.53 -7.69
CA GLU A 118 -11.78 13.93 -8.08
C GLU A 118 -10.77 13.87 -6.95
N GLN A 119 -10.68 14.91 -6.11
CA GLN A 119 -9.83 14.86 -4.93
C GLN A 119 -10.39 13.85 -3.94
N TYR A 120 -11.69 13.90 -3.62
CA TYR A 120 -12.31 12.95 -2.69
C TYR A 120 -12.04 11.48 -3.11
N VAL A 121 -12.11 11.19 -4.42
CA VAL A 121 -11.72 9.89 -4.97
C VAL A 121 -10.22 9.60 -4.82
N SER A 122 -9.35 10.60 -4.95
CA SER A 122 -7.92 10.47 -4.64
C SER A 122 -7.70 10.07 -3.19
N ASP A 123 -8.37 10.77 -2.28
CA ASP A 123 -8.21 10.61 -0.84
C ASP A 123 -8.69 9.24 -0.38
N LEU A 124 -9.82 8.78 -0.93
CA LEU A 124 -10.28 7.40 -0.76
C LEU A 124 -9.24 6.40 -1.30
N ALA A 125 -8.66 6.64 -2.48
CA ALA A 125 -7.65 5.74 -3.05
C ALA A 125 -6.38 5.69 -2.18
N ASP A 126 -5.92 6.84 -1.73
CA ASP A 126 -4.73 6.96 -0.89
C ASP A 126 -4.97 6.27 0.46
N SER A 127 -6.14 6.50 1.09
CA SER A 127 -6.58 5.80 2.31
C SER A 127 -6.59 4.28 2.12
N ILE A 128 -7.11 3.76 1.00
CA ILE A 128 -7.08 2.31 0.73
C ILE A 128 -5.63 1.78 0.70
N THR A 129 -4.70 2.53 0.12
CA THR A 129 -3.29 2.08 -0.03
C THR A 129 -2.42 2.27 1.22
N SER A 130 -2.71 3.29 2.04
CA SER A 130 -2.06 3.53 3.33
C SER A 130 -2.62 2.59 4.40
N GLU A 131 -3.95 2.46 4.47
CA GLU A 131 -4.65 1.86 5.62
C GLU A 131 -5.12 0.43 5.47
N GLY A 132 -5.32 -0.04 4.25
CA GLY A 132 -6.11 -1.26 4.04
C GLY A 132 -5.55 -2.52 4.71
N LEU A 133 -4.35 -2.46 5.30
CA LEU A 133 -3.76 -3.51 6.12
C LEU A 133 -3.22 -3.03 7.48
N THR A 134 -3.40 -1.77 7.87
CA THR A 134 -2.92 -1.21 9.15
C THR A 134 -4.03 -1.22 10.20
N SER A 135 -4.52 -2.40 10.57
CA SER A 135 -5.10 -2.52 11.92
C SER A 135 -3.95 -2.51 12.91
N SER A 136 -3.89 -1.47 13.75
CA SER A 136 -3.07 -1.28 14.95
C SER A 136 -2.10 -2.42 15.32
N VAL A 137 -0.79 -2.11 15.30
CA VAL A 137 0.40 -2.79 15.90
C VAL A 137 1.57 -3.03 14.91
N GLU A 138 1.41 -2.85 13.59
CA GLU A 138 2.51 -3.17 12.64
C GLU A 138 2.82 -2.07 11.60
N GLU A 139 2.83 -0.80 12.00
CA GLU A 139 3.19 0.34 11.12
C GLU A 139 4.65 0.29 10.61
N ASP A 140 5.59 -0.31 11.36
CA ASP A 140 7.01 -0.38 10.98
C ASP A 140 7.37 -1.50 9.97
N ILE A 141 6.37 -2.25 9.50
CA ILE A 141 6.60 -3.58 8.93
C ILE A 141 6.17 -3.69 7.47
N ILE A 142 5.15 -2.92 7.07
CA ILE A 142 4.54 -3.00 5.74
C ILE A 142 5.41 -2.30 4.68
N GLY A 143 6.35 -1.44 5.10
CA GLY A 143 7.34 -0.82 4.22
C GLY A 143 8.39 -1.78 3.65
N ARG A 144 8.38 -3.08 4.01
CA ARG A 144 9.40 -4.06 3.60
C ARG A 144 8.83 -5.40 3.15
N THR A 145 7.83 -5.37 2.27
CA THR A 145 7.27 -6.58 1.63
C THR A 145 8.21 -7.21 0.59
N ASP A 146 9.30 -6.52 0.23
CA ASP A 146 10.42 -7.01 -0.58
C ASP A 146 11.35 -7.99 0.19
N GLN A 147 11.26 -8.02 1.51
CA GLN A 147 12.04 -8.94 2.34
C GLN A 147 11.51 -10.38 2.26
N LEU A 148 12.44 -11.32 2.14
CA LEU A 148 12.15 -12.74 2.31
C LEU A 148 11.56 -13.03 3.71
N PRO A 149 10.70 -14.05 3.84
CA PRO A 149 10.35 -14.61 5.15
C PRO A 149 11.58 -14.88 6.01
N ASP A 150 11.47 -14.71 7.34
CA ASP A 150 12.64 -14.74 8.23
C ASP A 150 13.38 -16.08 8.19
N THR A 151 12.65 -17.19 8.04
CA THR A 151 13.20 -18.53 7.82
C THR A 151 14.07 -18.60 6.55
N MET A 152 13.59 -18.04 5.43
CA MET A 152 14.32 -17.99 4.16
C MET A 152 15.49 -17.01 4.20
N SER A 153 15.34 -15.88 4.91
CA SER A 153 16.41 -14.92 5.14
C SER A 153 17.55 -15.56 5.93
N ASN A 154 17.23 -16.29 7.00
CA ASN A 154 18.21 -17.00 7.81
C ASN A 154 18.87 -18.15 7.05
N PHE A 155 18.11 -18.90 6.24
CA PHE A 155 18.65 -19.95 5.38
C PHE A 155 19.66 -19.39 4.37
N ARG A 156 19.31 -18.31 3.65
CA ARG A 156 20.24 -17.64 2.72
C ARG A 156 21.48 -17.12 3.43
N LYS A 157 21.37 -16.52 4.62
CA LYS A 157 22.53 -16.08 5.41
C LYS A 157 23.46 -17.24 5.78
N LYS A 158 22.90 -18.37 6.21
CA LYS A 158 23.67 -19.58 6.53
C LYS A 158 24.43 -20.10 5.31
N MET A 159 23.75 -20.22 4.16
CA MET A 159 24.38 -20.61 2.91
C MET A 159 25.50 -19.64 2.50
N MET A 160 25.29 -18.32 2.64
CA MET A 160 26.32 -17.32 2.35
C MET A 160 27.55 -17.48 3.23
N SER A 161 27.39 -17.71 4.53
CA SER A 161 28.51 -17.98 5.44
C SER A 161 29.23 -19.28 5.07
N GLU A 162 28.52 -20.38 4.88
CA GLU A 162 29.13 -21.69 4.57
C GLU A 162 29.93 -21.68 3.26
N TYR A 163 29.42 -20.99 2.23
CA TYR A 163 29.97 -21.08 0.89
C TYR A 163 30.84 -19.88 0.48
N ALA A 164 30.44 -18.66 0.80
CA ALA A 164 31.18 -17.46 0.38
C ALA A 164 32.40 -17.20 1.28
N GLU A 165 32.28 -17.36 2.61
CA GLU A 165 33.41 -17.17 3.52
C GLU A 165 34.54 -18.16 3.21
N THR A 166 34.20 -19.41 2.91
CA THR A 166 35.17 -20.44 2.50
C THR A 166 35.98 -20.03 1.26
N ILE A 167 35.38 -19.34 0.29
CA ILE A 167 36.10 -18.84 -0.89
C ILE A 167 37.02 -17.67 -0.54
N PHE A 168 36.53 -16.72 0.26
CA PHE A 168 37.34 -15.59 0.69
C PHE A 168 38.54 -16.05 1.54
N ASP A 169 38.34 -17.00 2.45
CA ASP A 169 39.40 -17.59 3.29
C ASP A 169 40.40 -18.41 2.49
N TRP A 170 39.94 -19.22 1.53
CA TRP A 170 40.83 -20.02 0.69
C TRP A 170 41.65 -19.11 -0.25
N ARG A 171 41.05 -18.04 -0.79
CA ARG A 171 41.74 -17.09 -1.68
C ARG A 171 42.67 -16.13 -0.95
N ALA A 172 42.38 -15.76 0.29
CA ALA A 172 43.30 -14.97 1.12
C ALA A 172 44.63 -15.72 1.38
N LYS A 173 44.61 -17.05 1.30
CA LYS A 173 45.78 -17.92 1.49
C LYS A 173 46.59 -18.16 0.22
N GLU A 174 46.03 -17.90 -0.97
CA GLU A 174 46.69 -18.11 -2.27
C GLU A 174 46.43 -16.94 -3.24
N PRO A 175 47.14 -15.81 -3.09
CA PRO A 175 47.05 -14.70 -4.03
C PRO A 175 47.82 -15.05 -5.31
N GLU A 176 47.15 -15.65 -6.29
CA GLU A 176 47.67 -15.68 -7.65
C GLU A 176 47.65 -14.27 -8.28
N ILE A 177 48.49 -14.08 -9.29
CA ILE A 177 48.94 -12.79 -9.84
C ILE A 177 47.78 -11.84 -10.24
N GLY A 178 47.65 -10.73 -9.51
CA GLY A 178 47.01 -9.49 -9.98
C GLY A 178 45.58 -9.59 -10.54
N HIS A 179 45.37 -9.11 -11.78
CA HIS A 179 44.03 -8.90 -12.36
C HIS A 179 43.28 -10.22 -12.65
N GLN A 180 44.02 -11.31 -12.99
CA GLN A 180 43.44 -12.64 -13.17
C GLN A 180 42.85 -13.22 -11.88
N TRP A 181 43.39 -12.85 -10.71
CA TRP A 181 42.82 -13.26 -9.43
C TRP A 181 41.46 -12.61 -9.18
N ILE A 182 41.30 -11.32 -9.53
CA ILE A 182 40.03 -10.61 -9.39
C ILE A 182 38.98 -11.23 -10.33
N GLU A 183 39.32 -11.48 -11.59
CA GLU A 183 38.39 -12.08 -12.57
C GLU A 183 37.99 -13.50 -12.19
N ASN A 184 38.94 -14.34 -11.77
CA ASN A 184 38.66 -15.71 -11.35
C ASN A 184 37.85 -15.78 -10.05
N THR A 185 38.07 -14.85 -9.12
CA THR A 185 37.29 -14.75 -7.88
C THR A 185 35.87 -14.27 -8.19
N ALA A 186 35.73 -13.26 -9.06
CA ALA A 186 34.42 -12.77 -9.49
C ALA A 186 33.60 -13.86 -10.21
N LYS A 187 34.23 -14.65 -11.09
CA LYS A 187 33.58 -15.78 -11.76
C LYS A 187 33.11 -16.84 -10.77
N LYS A 188 34.00 -17.32 -9.89
CA LYS A 188 33.63 -18.32 -8.87
C LYS A 188 32.55 -17.82 -7.91
N LEU A 189 32.62 -16.54 -7.50
CA LEU A 189 31.60 -15.94 -6.67
C LEU A 189 30.25 -15.90 -7.40
N ARG A 190 30.24 -15.59 -8.70
CA ARG A 190 29.01 -15.64 -9.52
C ARG A 190 28.43 -17.05 -9.58
N ASP A 191 29.24 -18.05 -9.95
CA ASP A 191 28.82 -19.44 -10.05
C ASP A 191 28.24 -19.94 -8.71
N MET A 192 28.85 -19.54 -7.58
CA MET A 192 28.34 -19.88 -6.24
C MET A 192 27.07 -19.13 -5.87
N LEU A 193 26.96 -17.84 -6.20
CA LEU A 193 25.73 -17.09 -5.97
C LEU A 193 24.58 -17.69 -6.79
N GLU A 194 24.84 -18.18 -8.00
CA GLU A 194 23.88 -18.92 -8.82
C GLU A 194 23.49 -20.27 -8.16
N GLU A 195 24.45 -21.02 -7.63
CA GLU A 195 24.16 -22.26 -6.88
C GLU A 195 23.34 -21.99 -5.61
N ILE A 196 23.73 -20.99 -4.81
CA ILE A 196 23.00 -20.57 -3.61
C ILE A 196 21.58 -20.13 -4.01
N ASN A 197 21.43 -19.39 -5.10
CA ASN A 197 20.12 -18.96 -5.59
C ASN A 197 19.25 -20.16 -5.95
N THR A 198 19.78 -21.10 -6.73
CA THR A 198 19.08 -22.33 -7.15
C THR A 198 18.63 -23.16 -5.96
N ARG A 199 19.51 -23.38 -4.98
CA ARG A 199 19.17 -24.15 -3.76
C ARG A 199 18.16 -23.41 -2.89
N ALA A 200 18.30 -22.09 -2.76
CA ALA A 200 17.35 -21.28 -2.01
C ALA A 200 15.97 -21.31 -2.66
N GLU A 201 15.88 -21.22 -4.00
CA GLU A 201 14.62 -21.35 -4.73
C GLU A 201 13.96 -22.72 -4.52
N ALA A 202 14.72 -23.81 -4.57
CA ALA A 202 14.19 -25.15 -4.30
C ALA A 202 13.60 -25.29 -2.87
N VAL A 203 14.27 -24.69 -1.87
CA VAL A 203 13.75 -24.67 -0.49
C VAL A 203 12.52 -23.76 -0.38
N MET A 204 12.50 -22.61 -1.06
CA MET A 204 11.34 -21.73 -1.11
C MET A 204 10.12 -22.44 -1.71
N GLU A 205 10.29 -23.16 -2.82
CA GLU A 205 9.22 -23.98 -3.42
C GLU A 205 8.72 -25.06 -2.45
N TYR A 206 9.65 -25.81 -1.84
CA TYR A 206 9.31 -26.84 -0.85
C TYR A 206 8.51 -26.29 0.35
N GLU A 207 8.91 -25.14 0.89
CA GLU A 207 8.21 -24.52 2.02
C GLU A 207 6.85 -23.95 1.60
N LEU A 208 6.71 -23.42 0.38
CA LEU A 208 5.41 -22.97 -0.14
C LEU A 208 4.39 -24.12 -0.27
N ASP A 209 4.86 -25.33 -0.58
CA ASP A 209 4.04 -26.55 -0.60
C ASP A 209 3.65 -26.96 0.83
N ARG A 210 4.65 -27.07 1.71
CA ARG A 210 4.53 -27.68 3.04
C ARG A 210 3.80 -26.81 4.05
N LEU A 211 4.08 -25.51 4.07
CA LEU A 211 3.59 -24.62 5.12
C LEU A 211 2.09 -24.37 4.99
N ASP A 212 1.39 -24.33 6.12
CA ASP A 212 -0.02 -23.92 6.17
C ASP A 212 -0.12 -22.41 6.43
N PRO A 213 -0.71 -21.62 5.52
CA PRO A 213 -0.96 -20.21 5.76
C PRO A 213 -1.75 -19.93 7.04
N GLY A 214 -2.68 -20.83 7.43
CA GLY A 214 -3.57 -20.65 8.56
C GLY A 214 -2.87 -20.58 9.91
N GLU A 215 -1.73 -21.26 10.05
CA GLU A 215 -0.94 -21.31 11.28
C GLU A 215 0.04 -20.14 11.41
N MET A 216 0.20 -19.34 10.35
CA MET A 216 1.14 -18.21 10.33
C MET A 216 0.53 -16.93 10.88
N LYS A 217 1.38 -16.12 11.52
CA LYS A 217 1.08 -14.72 11.82
C LYS A 217 0.85 -13.96 10.52
N PHE A 218 -0.04 -12.98 10.56
CA PHE A 218 -0.45 -12.19 9.40
C PHE A 218 0.74 -11.61 8.62
N ARG A 219 1.69 -10.97 9.31
CA ARG A 219 2.93 -10.46 8.70
C ARG A 219 3.70 -11.49 7.87
N GLU A 220 3.96 -12.64 8.48
CA GLU A 220 4.76 -13.69 7.84
C GLU A 220 3.99 -14.30 6.66
N ARG A 221 2.67 -14.45 6.82
CA ARG A 221 1.75 -14.85 5.75
C ARG A 221 1.85 -13.93 4.54
N ILE A 222 1.82 -12.59 4.73
CA ILE A 222 1.95 -11.63 3.61
C ILE A 222 3.27 -11.82 2.84
N ARG A 223 4.39 -12.06 3.53
CA ARG A 223 5.69 -12.31 2.89
C ARG A 223 5.69 -13.61 2.08
N TRP A 224 5.07 -14.66 2.60
CA TRP A 224 4.90 -15.92 1.87
C TRP A 224 3.96 -15.77 0.68
N ILE A 225 2.90 -14.97 0.78
CA ILE A 225 2.04 -14.64 -0.36
C ILE A 225 2.84 -13.93 -1.44
N ALA A 226 3.61 -12.89 -1.09
CA ALA A 226 4.47 -12.18 -2.04
C ALA A 226 5.47 -13.12 -2.73
N LEU A 227 6.11 -14.01 -1.96
CA LEU A 227 7.03 -15.00 -2.50
C LEU A 227 6.32 -15.99 -3.45
N SER A 228 5.15 -16.49 -3.06
CA SER A 228 4.34 -17.41 -3.87
C SER A 228 3.94 -16.80 -5.22
N VAL A 229 3.56 -15.53 -5.21
CA VAL A 229 3.15 -14.77 -6.39
C VAL A 229 4.35 -14.48 -7.29
N ARG A 230 5.50 -14.11 -6.70
CA ARG A 230 6.76 -13.85 -7.43
C ARG A 230 7.28 -15.09 -8.15
N LEU A 231 7.22 -16.26 -7.49
CA LEU A 231 7.64 -17.54 -8.07
C LEU A 231 6.58 -18.17 -8.97
N GLY A 232 5.33 -17.67 -8.94
CA GLY A 232 4.21 -18.27 -9.65
C GLY A 232 3.80 -19.66 -9.13
N ARG A 233 4.15 -19.98 -7.87
CA ARG A 233 3.95 -21.30 -7.25
C ARG A 233 2.95 -21.22 -6.11
N ASN A 234 1.96 -22.11 -6.10
CA ASN A 234 0.90 -22.20 -5.07
C ASN A 234 0.19 -20.88 -4.74
N HIS A 235 0.25 -19.90 -5.65
CA HIS A 235 -0.24 -18.57 -5.39
C HIS A 235 -1.75 -18.57 -5.08
N GLU A 236 -2.54 -19.49 -5.63
CA GLU A 236 -3.97 -19.61 -5.30
C GLU A 236 -4.22 -19.93 -3.81
N LYS A 237 -3.51 -20.92 -3.26
CA LYS A 237 -3.57 -21.31 -1.84
C LYS A 237 -3.23 -20.12 -0.94
N TRP A 238 -2.12 -19.45 -1.25
CA TRP A 238 -1.61 -18.34 -0.45
C TRP A 238 -2.48 -17.08 -0.59
N MET A 239 -2.88 -16.73 -1.81
CA MET A 239 -3.79 -15.59 -2.08
C MET A 239 -5.14 -15.78 -1.40
N LYS A 240 -5.71 -16.99 -1.44
CA LYS A 240 -6.96 -17.29 -0.72
C LYS A 240 -6.81 -17.04 0.78
N ALA A 241 -5.72 -17.50 1.38
CA ALA A 241 -5.47 -17.24 2.80
C ALA A 241 -5.31 -15.75 3.10
N GLY A 242 -4.71 -14.97 2.19
CA GLY A 242 -4.66 -13.51 2.28
C GLY A 242 -6.04 -12.86 2.21
N ASP A 243 -6.86 -13.29 1.26
CA ASP A 243 -8.25 -12.81 1.11
C ASP A 243 -9.12 -13.17 2.32
N ASP A 244 -9.00 -14.39 2.84
CA ASP A 244 -9.75 -14.86 4.01
C ASP A 244 -9.34 -14.11 5.29
N SER A 245 -8.15 -13.49 5.29
CA SER A 245 -7.68 -12.61 6.39
C SER A 245 -8.26 -11.20 6.31
N CYS A 246 -8.84 -10.83 5.16
CA CYS A 246 -9.34 -9.49 4.91
C CYS A 246 -10.87 -9.48 5.01
N SER A 247 -11.39 -8.83 6.04
CA SER A 247 -12.83 -8.70 6.28
C SER A 247 -13.54 -7.90 5.19
N TYR A 248 -12.84 -6.92 4.61
CA TYR A 248 -13.44 -5.97 3.67
C TYR A 248 -12.75 -5.97 2.31
N LEU A 249 -13.50 -5.54 1.30
CA LEU A 249 -13.03 -5.55 -0.10
C LEU A 249 -11.87 -4.59 -0.31
N PHE A 250 -11.89 -3.40 0.31
CA PHE A 250 -10.78 -2.46 0.23
C PHE A 250 -9.48 -3.00 0.84
N GLN A 251 -9.57 -3.84 1.88
CA GLN A 251 -8.40 -4.49 2.49
C GLN A 251 -7.78 -5.50 1.51
N LYS A 252 -8.62 -6.25 0.79
CA LYS A 252 -8.16 -7.15 -0.30
C LYS A 252 -7.49 -6.36 -1.42
N ALA A 253 -8.06 -5.21 -1.79
CA ALA A 253 -7.46 -4.33 -2.79
C ALA A 253 -6.11 -3.75 -2.33
N ALA A 254 -6.01 -3.35 -1.07
CA ALA A 254 -4.77 -2.91 -0.46
C ALA A 254 -3.70 -4.02 -0.45
N LEU A 255 -4.10 -5.26 -0.12
CA LEU A 255 -3.23 -6.43 -0.23
C LEU A 255 -2.70 -6.60 -1.66
N VAL A 256 -3.57 -6.57 -2.67
CA VAL A 256 -3.15 -6.66 -4.07
C VAL A 256 -2.19 -5.53 -4.45
N HIS A 257 -2.45 -4.30 -4.01
CA HIS A 257 -1.56 -3.15 -4.23
C HIS A 257 -0.18 -3.35 -3.56
N LYS A 258 -0.12 -3.85 -2.33
CA LYS A 258 1.15 -4.14 -1.64
C LYS A 258 1.91 -5.29 -2.33
N LEU A 259 1.23 -6.36 -2.71
CA LEU A 259 1.83 -7.49 -3.42
C LEU A 259 2.37 -7.07 -4.80
N TRP A 260 1.66 -6.20 -5.51
CA TRP A 260 2.16 -5.60 -6.75
C TRP A 260 3.50 -4.90 -6.54
N ASN A 261 3.60 -4.05 -5.51
CA ASN A 261 4.83 -3.35 -5.17
C ASN A 261 5.94 -4.31 -4.72
N ALA A 262 5.61 -5.39 -4.01
CA ALA A 262 6.57 -6.39 -3.55
C ALA A 262 7.12 -7.28 -4.69
N CYS A 263 6.26 -7.62 -5.64
CA CYS A 263 6.63 -8.50 -6.75
C CYS A 263 7.30 -7.74 -7.90
N HIS A 264 7.28 -6.40 -7.88
CA HIS A 264 7.84 -5.50 -8.90
C HIS A 264 7.43 -5.86 -10.34
N GLY A 265 6.26 -6.49 -10.53
CA GLY A 265 5.77 -6.91 -11.84
C GLY A 265 6.55 -8.05 -12.53
N PHE A 266 7.38 -8.81 -11.80
CA PHE A 266 8.11 -9.96 -12.38
C PHE A 266 7.17 -11.13 -12.72
N GLY A 267 7.31 -11.67 -13.93
CA GLY A 267 6.64 -12.89 -14.39
C GLY A 267 5.11 -12.84 -14.34
N LYS A 268 4.47 -13.96 -14.00
CA LYS A 268 3.00 -14.11 -13.95
C LYS A 268 2.31 -13.31 -12.84
N ALA A 269 3.07 -12.72 -11.91
CA ALA A 269 2.53 -11.89 -10.84
C ALA A 269 1.72 -10.70 -11.36
N ARG A 270 2.17 -10.09 -12.46
CA ARG A 270 1.53 -8.90 -13.03
C ARG A 270 0.10 -9.18 -13.49
N SER A 271 -0.08 -10.18 -14.33
CA SER A 271 -1.39 -10.54 -14.87
C SER A 271 -2.33 -11.05 -13.77
N LEU A 272 -1.80 -11.81 -12.80
CA LEU A 272 -2.54 -12.28 -11.64
C LEU A 272 -3.08 -11.11 -10.80
N MET A 273 -2.22 -10.18 -10.38
CA MET A 273 -2.62 -9.03 -9.56
C MET A 273 -3.55 -8.09 -10.32
N GLU A 274 -3.32 -7.86 -11.62
CA GLU A 274 -4.21 -7.03 -12.42
C GLU A 274 -5.60 -7.63 -12.54
N ASN A 275 -5.69 -8.94 -12.82
CA ASN A 275 -6.97 -9.64 -12.91
C ASN A 275 -7.68 -9.64 -11.56
N ARG A 276 -6.95 -9.90 -10.46
CA ARG A 276 -7.52 -9.83 -9.12
C ARG A 276 -8.07 -8.44 -8.80
N MET A 277 -7.33 -7.38 -9.12
CA MET A 277 -7.81 -6.02 -8.92
C MET A 277 -9.05 -5.69 -9.76
N LYS A 278 -9.14 -6.21 -11.00
CA LYS A 278 -10.36 -6.08 -11.83
C LYS A 278 -11.56 -6.79 -11.21
N GLU A 279 -11.37 -7.99 -10.66
CA GLU A 279 -12.43 -8.73 -9.96
C GLU A 279 -12.93 -7.97 -8.72
N LEU A 280 -12.01 -7.44 -7.91
CA LEU A 280 -12.35 -6.64 -6.73
C LEU A 280 -13.11 -5.37 -7.13
N ILE A 281 -12.69 -4.67 -8.19
CA ILE A 281 -13.46 -3.54 -8.74
C ILE A 281 -14.84 -3.99 -9.23
N GLY A 282 -14.95 -5.19 -9.81
CA GLY A 282 -16.22 -5.78 -10.22
C GLY A 282 -17.18 -5.97 -9.04
N GLN A 283 -16.71 -6.61 -7.97
CA GLN A 283 -17.46 -6.82 -6.74
C GLN A 283 -17.81 -5.49 -6.04
N ALA A 284 -16.91 -4.52 -6.07
CA ALA A 284 -17.13 -3.22 -5.45
C ALA A 284 -18.31 -2.46 -6.04
N LYS A 285 -18.65 -2.66 -7.32
CA LYS A 285 -19.80 -2.00 -7.96
C LYS A 285 -21.14 -2.34 -7.32
N GLU A 286 -21.22 -3.45 -6.60
CA GLU A 286 -22.46 -3.91 -5.94
C GLU A 286 -22.56 -3.43 -4.49
N ILE A 287 -21.44 -3.01 -3.88
CA ILE A 287 -21.32 -2.80 -2.44
C ILE A 287 -20.89 -1.36 -2.09
N TYR A 288 -20.04 -0.76 -2.91
CA TYR A 288 -19.46 0.56 -2.68
C TYR A 288 -20.17 1.66 -3.46
N THR A 289 -20.02 2.88 -2.97
CA THR A 289 -20.42 4.10 -3.66
C THR A 289 -19.67 4.24 -4.99
N PRO A 290 -20.18 5.04 -5.94
CA PRO A 290 -19.46 5.34 -7.17
C PRO A 290 -18.04 5.86 -6.92
N GLU A 291 -17.85 6.69 -5.89
CA GLU A 291 -16.55 7.24 -5.48
C GLU A 291 -15.63 6.14 -4.94
N GLY A 292 -16.14 5.20 -4.15
CA GLY A 292 -15.37 4.04 -3.67
C GLY A 292 -14.92 3.12 -4.80
N VAL A 293 -15.77 2.90 -5.81
CA VAL A 293 -15.40 2.15 -7.02
C VAL A 293 -14.34 2.90 -7.83
N ASP A 294 -14.49 4.22 -7.98
CA ASP A 294 -13.52 5.07 -8.68
C ASP A 294 -12.18 5.14 -7.95
N ALA A 295 -12.19 5.12 -6.61
CA ALA A 295 -10.99 5.03 -5.80
C ALA A 295 -10.22 3.74 -6.11
N LEU A 296 -10.89 2.58 -6.13
CA LEU A 296 -10.26 1.32 -6.52
C LEU A 296 -9.74 1.33 -7.96
N ARG A 297 -10.46 1.97 -8.90
CA ARG A 297 -9.97 2.15 -10.27
C ARG A 297 -8.71 3.02 -10.31
N LYS A 298 -8.64 4.05 -9.46
CA LYS A 298 -7.47 4.93 -9.34
C LYS A 298 -6.28 4.18 -8.74
N VAL A 299 -6.48 3.37 -7.69
CA VAL A 299 -5.46 2.43 -7.15
C VAL A 299 -4.92 1.53 -8.26
N ARG A 300 -5.81 0.88 -9.04
CA ARG A 300 -5.40 0.06 -10.19
C ARG A 300 -4.60 0.87 -11.22
N LYS A 301 -5.02 2.10 -11.51
CA LYS A 301 -4.32 2.98 -12.46
C LYS A 301 -2.93 3.33 -11.94
N GLN A 302 -2.79 3.67 -10.66
CA GLN A 302 -1.50 3.95 -10.01
C GLN A 302 -0.57 2.74 -10.11
N MET A 303 -1.04 1.52 -9.78
CA MET A 303 -0.27 0.27 -9.94
C MET A 303 0.31 0.15 -11.36
N LEU A 304 -0.52 0.38 -12.38
CA LEU A 304 -0.12 0.24 -13.79
C LEU A 304 0.77 1.38 -14.30
N HIS A 305 0.71 2.56 -13.67
CA HIS A 305 1.48 3.75 -14.07
C HIS A 305 2.81 3.88 -13.34
N ASP A 306 3.02 3.17 -12.23
CA ASP A 306 4.26 3.24 -11.47
C ASP A 306 5.40 2.56 -12.26
N ARG A 307 6.00 3.33 -13.18
CA ARG A 307 7.12 2.96 -14.05
C ARG A 307 8.46 3.00 -13.29
N ARG A 308 8.47 2.73 -11.99
CA ARG A 308 9.71 2.76 -11.19
C ARG A 308 10.77 1.78 -11.71
N TRP A 309 10.41 0.81 -12.56
CA TRP A 309 11.33 -0.24 -12.99
C TRP A 309 11.27 -0.53 -14.50
N PRO A 310 12.40 -0.46 -15.24
CA PRO A 310 12.46 -0.50 -16.70
C PRO A 310 12.53 -1.93 -17.28
N PHE A 311 11.97 -2.94 -16.60
CA PHE A 311 12.09 -4.34 -17.02
C PHE A 311 10.75 -4.91 -17.50
N SER A 312 10.18 -4.36 -18.56
CA SER A 312 9.25 -5.13 -19.40
C SER A 312 10.05 -5.86 -20.47
N ARG A 313 10.61 -7.02 -20.11
CA ARG A 313 10.93 -8.05 -21.11
C ARG A 313 10.14 -9.28 -20.69
N ASP A 314 8.89 -9.31 -21.12
CA ASP A 314 8.11 -10.53 -21.30
C ASP A 314 7.06 -10.19 -22.37
N ASP A 315 7.51 -10.29 -23.63
CA ASP A 315 6.68 -10.34 -24.83
C ASP A 315 7.34 -11.23 -25.90
N ASN A 316 8.09 -12.25 -25.47
CA ASN A 316 8.88 -13.10 -26.36
C ASN A 316 8.78 -14.60 -26.09
N ASP A 317 7.64 -15.07 -25.59
CA ASP A 317 7.36 -16.51 -25.40
C ASP A 317 6.14 -17.00 -26.19
N ASN A 318 5.89 -16.43 -27.39
CA ASN A 318 4.89 -16.96 -28.33
C ASN A 318 5.30 -16.71 -29.81
N LYS A 319 6.52 -17.15 -30.18
CA LYS A 319 6.92 -17.30 -31.59
C LYS A 319 7.72 -18.59 -31.82
N GLU A 320 7.17 -19.71 -31.38
CA GLU A 320 7.38 -21.04 -31.93
C GLU A 320 5.96 -21.64 -31.88
N ASP A 321 5.18 -21.62 -32.96
CA ASP A 321 5.28 -22.53 -34.09
C ASP A 321 4.49 -21.97 -35.27
N GLU A 322 5.17 -21.59 -36.36
CA GLU A 322 4.59 -21.60 -37.71
C GLU A 322 5.76 -21.47 -38.71
N ASN A 323 6.58 -22.52 -38.79
CA ASN A 323 7.33 -22.87 -39.99
C ASN A 323 7.93 -24.28 -39.89
N SER A 324 7.12 -25.26 -40.26
CA SER A 324 7.53 -26.38 -41.11
C SER A 324 6.35 -26.59 -42.06
N GLN A 325 6.39 -26.08 -43.30
CA GLN A 325 6.95 -26.74 -44.51
C GLN A 325 6.50 -28.20 -44.61
N ASP A 326 5.83 -28.66 -45.66
CA ASP A 326 5.91 -28.33 -47.09
C ASP A 326 4.62 -28.75 -47.84
N ASP A 327 4.54 -28.34 -49.12
CA ASP A 327 4.03 -29.08 -50.29
C ASP A 327 2.94 -30.18 -50.13
#